data_AF-A0A1G1ZWI7-F1
#
_entry.id   AF-A0A1G1ZWI7-F1
#
_cell.length_a   1.000
_cell.length_b   1.000
_cell.length_c   1.000
_cell.angle_alpha   90.00
_cell.angle_beta   90.00
_cell.angle_gamma   90.00
#
_symmetry.space_group_name_H-M   'P 1'
#
loop_
_entity.id
_entity.type
_entity.pdbx_description
1 polymer ?
#
loop_
_entity_poly.entity_id
_entity_poly.type
_entity_poly.pdbx_seq_one_letter_code
_entity_poly.pdbx_strand_id
1 'polypeptide(L)'
;MELKASIREKLGKKTRSLRKQGFVPVELYGHGVANIHLSIPIKDMRNALRSEGDSTLLYVTVEKESIRRPVLVYEVQENPLNGEMLQVDLYQVKLDEKIKTKVSLEFSGESPAIKAGGVLVKSMQDIEIEALPADLPSKIEVLITSIKEIGQSIYVRDLQVSPRVRIVALPETVVGTVVNKVTEEEEAAQIAKTAGVEKVVVETEEKKAERDAKKEEGKVGDEKKGAEPQPAKK
;
A
#
# COMPACT_ATOMS: atom_id res chain seq x y z
N MET A 1 -26.43 8.35 -1.85
CA MET A 1 -27.13 7.83 -3.05
C MET A 1 -27.84 6.51 -2.74
N GLU A 2 -28.82 6.07 -3.54
CA GLU A 2 -29.47 4.75 -3.37
C GLU A 2 -29.13 3.79 -4.51
N LEU A 3 -28.73 2.57 -4.16
CA LEU A 3 -28.37 1.50 -5.08
C LEU A 3 -29.33 0.31 -4.90
N LYS A 4 -29.81 -0.23 -6.01
CA LYS A 4 -30.60 -1.48 -6.03
C LYS A 4 -29.66 -2.67 -6.22
N ALA A 5 -29.80 -3.67 -5.35
CA ALA A 5 -28.97 -4.85 -5.36
C ALA A 5 -29.82 -6.12 -5.47
N SER A 6 -29.42 -7.07 -6.30
CA SER A 6 -30.05 -8.38 -6.43
C SER A 6 -29.26 -9.44 -5.68
N ILE A 7 -29.93 -10.40 -5.05
CA ILE A 7 -29.25 -11.53 -4.38
C ILE A 7 -28.66 -12.44 -5.45
N ARG A 8 -27.37 -12.80 -5.31
CA ARG A 8 -26.68 -13.71 -6.22
C ARG A 8 -26.48 -15.09 -5.59
N GLU A 9 -26.79 -16.12 -6.35
CA GLU A 9 -26.42 -17.51 -6.02
C GLU A 9 -25.11 -17.93 -6.72
N LYS A 10 -24.69 -17.19 -7.76
CA LYS A 10 -23.48 -17.49 -8.54
C LYS A 10 -22.24 -16.96 -7.81
N LEU A 11 -21.45 -17.89 -7.28
CA LEU A 11 -20.21 -17.62 -6.54
C LEU A 11 -18.96 -18.06 -7.33
N GLY A 12 -17.78 -17.58 -6.92
CA GLY A 12 -16.48 -17.98 -7.47
C GLY A 12 -16.32 -17.68 -8.96
N LYS A 13 -15.79 -18.64 -9.75
CA LYS A 13 -15.48 -18.46 -11.18
C LYS A 13 -16.67 -18.02 -12.06
N LYS A 14 -17.91 -18.23 -11.59
CA LYS A 14 -19.14 -17.86 -12.30
C LYS A 14 -19.41 -16.35 -12.28
N THR A 15 -18.74 -15.57 -11.42
CA THR A 15 -18.88 -14.10 -11.40
C THR A 15 -18.37 -13.43 -12.67
N ARG A 16 -17.48 -14.08 -13.42
CA ARG A 16 -16.98 -13.56 -14.71
C ARG A 16 -18.11 -13.37 -15.73
N SER A 17 -19.13 -14.22 -15.74
CA SER A 17 -20.27 -14.04 -16.66
C SER A 17 -21.19 -12.92 -16.21
N LEU A 18 -21.35 -12.70 -14.90
CA LEU A 18 -22.09 -11.55 -14.35
C LEU A 18 -21.43 -10.22 -14.75
N ARG A 19 -20.10 -10.12 -14.67
CA ARG A 19 -19.37 -8.93 -15.12
C ARG A 19 -19.55 -8.64 -16.61
N LYS A 20 -19.54 -9.69 -17.45
CA LYS A 20 -19.86 -9.57 -18.88
C LYS A 20 -21.30 -9.10 -19.15
N GLN A 21 -22.23 -9.39 -18.25
CA GLN A 21 -23.62 -8.93 -18.32
C GLN A 21 -23.81 -7.50 -17.76
N GLY A 22 -22.75 -6.85 -17.28
CA GLY A 22 -22.80 -5.50 -16.74
C GLY A 22 -23.13 -5.42 -15.24
N PHE A 23 -22.99 -6.52 -14.50
CA PHE A 23 -23.18 -6.55 -13.04
C PHE A 23 -21.85 -6.76 -12.31
N VAL A 24 -21.64 -6.03 -11.22
CA VAL A 24 -20.50 -6.20 -10.33
C VAL A 24 -20.93 -7.07 -9.14
N PRO A 25 -20.17 -8.12 -8.79
CA PRO A 25 -20.36 -8.86 -7.55
C PRO A 25 -20.05 -7.97 -6.35
N VAL A 26 -20.94 -8.00 -5.38
CA VAL A 26 -20.83 -7.23 -4.15
C VAL A 26 -20.97 -8.16 -2.95
N GLU A 27 -20.19 -7.89 -1.91
CA GLU A 27 -20.35 -8.53 -0.60
C GLU A 27 -20.86 -7.49 0.38
N LEU A 28 -21.98 -7.81 1.03
CA LEU A 28 -22.54 -6.98 2.08
C LEU A 28 -22.36 -7.71 3.41
N TYR A 29 -21.55 -7.15 4.28
CA TYR A 29 -21.35 -7.65 5.64
C TYR A 29 -21.36 -6.48 6.60
N GLY A 30 -21.49 -6.72 7.90
CA GLY A 30 -21.40 -5.63 8.87
C GLY A 30 -21.99 -5.96 10.23
N HIS A 31 -22.28 -4.90 10.97
CA HIS A 31 -22.70 -5.03 12.35
C HIS A 31 -24.10 -5.67 12.45
N GLY A 32 -24.16 -6.88 13.00
CA GLY A 32 -25.42 -7.62 13.20
C GLY A 32 -26.04 -8.19 11.92
N VAL A 33 -25.29 -8.25 10.82
CA VAL A 33 -25.77 -8.78 9.53
C VAL A 33 -24.81 -9.86 9.03
N ALA A 34 -25.35 -11.04 8.70
CA ALA A 34 -24.59 -12.11 8.06
C ALA A 34 -24.12 -11.67 6.66
N ASN A 35 -23.01 -12.24 6.15
CA ASN A 35 -22.53 -11.89 4.80
C ASN A 35 -23.60 -12.27 3.75
N ILE A 36 -24.04 -11.27 2.98
CA ILE A 36 -24.99 -11.42 1.88
C ILE A 36 -24.24 -11.18 0.56
N HIS A 37 -24.36 -12.14 -0.33
CA HIS A 37 -23.83 -12.02 -1.68
C HIS A 37 -24.84 -11.28 -2.57
N LEU A 38 -24.43 -10.11 -3.05
CA LEU A 38 -25.25 -9.25 -3.88
C LEU A 38 -24.63 -9.04 -5.27
N SER A 39 -25.44 -8.57 -6.21
CA SER A 39 -25.02 -8.04 -7.50
C SER A 39 -25.66 -6.68 -7.76
N ILE A 40 -24.85 -5.73 -8.20
CA ILE A 40 -25.28 -4.35 -8.50
C ILE A 40 -24.91 -4.04 -9.95
N PRO A 41 -25.76 -3.31 -10.71
CA PRO A 41 -25.37 -2.82 -12.04
C PRO A 41 -24.08 -1.98 -11.97
N ILE A 42 -23.12 -2.26 -12.85
CA ILE A 42 -21.81 -1.59 -12.84
C ILE A 42 -21.91 -0.08 -13.03
N LYS A 43 -22.91 0.39 -13.80
CA LYS A 43 -23.14 1.81 -14.06
C LYS A 43 -23.52 2.54 -12.78
N ASP A 44 -24.40 1.94 -11.99
CA ASP A 44 -24.92 2.54 -10.76
C ASP A 44 -23.80 2.60 -9.71
N MET A 45 -23.04 1.51 -9.56
CA MET A 45 -21.89 1.47 -8.66
C MET A 45 -20.81 2.49 -9.06
N ARG A 46 -20.47 2.58 -10.34
CA ARG A 46 -19.48 3.55 -10.82
C ARG A 46 -19.93 5.00 -10.63
N ASN A 47 -21.22 5.27 -10.82
CA ASN A 47 -21.77 6.59 -10.57
C ASN A 47 -21.69 6.94 -9.08
N ALA A 48 -22.05 6.01 -8.20
CA ALA A 48 -21.96 6.20 -6.75
C ALA A 48 -20.54 6.50 -6.28
N LEU A 49 -19.56 5.71 -6.74
CA LEU A 49 -18.14 5.93 -6.39
C LEU A 49 -17.62 7.28 -6.89
N ARG A 50 -18.06 7.73 -8.07
CA ARG A 50 -17.63 9.03 -8.62
C ARG A 50 -18.26 10.23 -7.92
N SER A 51 -19.54 10.12 -7.55
CA SER A 51 -20.26 11.24 -6.93
C SER A 51 -19.91 11.41 -5.47
N GLU A 52 -19.74 10.30 -4.76
CA GLU A 52 -19.66 10.29 -3.31
C GLU A 52 -18.26 9.89 -2.81
N GLY A 53 -17.40 9.28 -3.62
CA GLY A 53 -16.08 8.81 -3.18
C GLY A 53 -16.17 7.57 -2.27
N ASP A 54 -15.02 7.02 -1.92
CA ASP A 54 -14.95 5.71 -1.26
C ASP A 54 -15.42 5.73 0.21
N SER A 55 -15.37 6.90 0.85
CA SER A 55 -15.67 7.05 2.28
C SER A 55 -17.03 7.68 2.58
N THR A 56 -18.02 7.51 1.70
CA THR A 56 -19.34 8.14 1.88
C THR A 56 -20.46 7.14 2.09
N LEU A 57 -21.45 7.56 2.87
CA LEU A 57 -22.64 6.81 3.25
C LEU A 57 -23.56 6.55 2.05
N LEU A 58 -23.64 5.28 1.65
CA LEU A 58 -24.54 4.79 0.61
C LEU A 58 -25.75 4.08 1.23
N TYR A 59 -26.85 4.06 0.50
CA TYR A 59 -28.02 3.25 0.85
C TYR A 59 -28.18 2.13 -0.17
N VAL A 60 -28.20 0.88 0.29
CA VAL A 60 -28.47 -0.27 -0.56
C VAL A 60 -29.83 -0.86 -0.22
N THR A 61 -30.63 -1.09 -1.25
CA THR A 61 -31.93 -1.76 -1.16
C THR A 61 -31.81 -3.11 -1.86
N VAL A 62 -31.94 -4.19 -1.10
CA VAL A 62 -31.89 -5.56 -1.62
C VAL A 62 -33.23 -5.92 -2.26
N GLU A 63 -33.21 -6.57 -3.43
CA GLU A 63 -34.43 -7.05 -4.09
C GLU A 63 -35.29 -7.88 -3.13
N LYS A 64 -36.59 -7.58 -3.11
CA LYS A 64 -37.61 -8.17 -2.22
C LYS A 64 -37.54 -7.71 -0.75
N GLU A 65 -36.58 -6.87 -0.38
CA GLU A 65 -36.61 -6.12 0.88
C GLU A 65 -37.06 -4.68 0.62
N SER A 66 -37.93 -4.14 1.48
CA SER A 66 -38.29 -2.71 1.47
C SER A 66 -37.41 -1.87 2.41
N ILE A 67 -36.36 -2.48 2.96
CA ILE A 67 -35.48 -1.86 3.96
C ILE A 67 -34.26 -1.30 3.25
N ARG A 68 -34.02 -0.01 3.45
CA ARG A 68 -32.80 0.67 3.00
C ARG A 68 -31.71 0.43 4.03
N ARG A 69 -30.60 -0.17 3.62
CA ARG A 69 -29.47 -0.47 4.50
C ARG A 69 -28.39 0.61 4.34
N PRO A 70 -28.03 1.35 5.41
CA PRO A 70 -26.90 2.26 5.37
C PRO A 70 -25.59 1.46 5.30
N VAL A 71 -24.78 1.72 4.28
CA VAL A 71 -23.54 0.99 4.01
C VAL A 71 -22.43 1.96 3.63
N LEU A 72 -21.19 1.55 3.87
CA LEU A 72 -20.00 2.21 3.39
C LEU A 72 -19.25 1.32 2.42
N VAL A 73 -18.58 1.92 1.45
CA VAL A 73 -17.64 1.19 0.61
C VAL A 73 -16.38 0.94 1.43
N TYR A 74 -16.08 -0.32 1.67
CA TYR A 74 -14.90 -0.71 2.43
C TYR A 74 -13.70 -0.92 1.51
N GLU A 75 -13.92 -1.64 0.40
CA GLU A 75 -12.89 -1.91 -0.58
C GLU A 75 -13.50 -2.04 -1.98
N VAL A 76 -12.78 -1.53 -2.99
CA VAL A 76 -13.10 -1.72 -4.40
C VAL A 76 -11.92 -2.42 -5.05
N GLN A 77 -12.13 -3.65 -5.50
CA GLN A 77 -11.14 -4.40 -6.25
C GLN A 77 -11.29 -4.09 -7.72
N GLU A 78 -10.29 -3.45 -8.31
CA GLU A 78 -10.22 -3.18 -9.74
C GLU A 78 -9.09 -3.98 -10.39
N ASN A 79 -9.30 -4.35 -11.65
CA ASN A 79 -8.25 -4.98 -12.43
C ASN A 79 -7.24 -3.91 -12.90
N PRO A 80 -5.96 -4.01 -12.53
CA PRO A 80 -4.96 -2.97 -12.81
C PRO A 80 -4.64 -2.80 -14.30
N LEU A 81 -4.96 -3.80 -15.14
CA LEU A 81 -4.66 -3.75 -16.58
C LEU A 81 -5.75 -3.04 -17.39
N ASN A 82 -7.02 -3.22 -17.03
CA ASN A 82 -8.16 -2.75 -17.83
C ASN A 82 -9.14 -1.86 -17.06
N GLY A 83 -8.93 -1.63 -15.76
CA GLY A 83 -9.81 -0.83 -14.90
C GLY A 83 -11.19 -1.44 -14.68
N GLU A 84 -11.35 -2.75 -14.92
CA GLU A 84 -12.62 -3.43 -14.68
C GLU A 84 -12.82 -3.69 -13.19
N MET A 85 -13.95 -3.23 -12.62
CA MET A 85 -14.32 -3.56 -11.24
C MET A 85 -14.57 -5.06 -11.10
N LEU A 86 -13.76 -5.71 -10.28
CA LEU A 86 -13.81 -7.14 -10.02
C LEU A 86 -14.82 -7.47 -8.93
N GLN A 87 -14.75 -6.75 -7.82
CA GLN A 87 -15.57 -6.95 -6.62
C GLN A 87 -15.63 -5.66 -5.81
N VAL A 88 -16.74 -5.46 -5.11
CA VAL A 88 -16.91 -4.37 -4.15
C VAL A 88 -17.36 -4.94 -2.82
N ASP A 89 -16.72 -4.48 -1.76
CA ASP A 89 -17.08 -4.84 -0.39
C ASP A 89 -17.82 -3.67 0.25
N LEU A 90 -19.02 -3.95 0.73
CA LEU A 90 -19.89 -3.00 1.41
C LEU A 90 -20.02 -3.38 2.88
N TYR A 91 -19.72 -2.43 3.76
CA TYR A 91 -19.83 -2.58 5.19
C TYR A 91 -21.10 -1.91 5.71
N GLN A 92 -22.05 -2.68 6.23
CA GLN A 92 -23.26 -2.17 6.86
C GLN A 92 -22.94 -1.55 8.22
N VAL A 93 -23.26 -0.26 8.36
CA VAL A 93 -23.00 0.54 9.55
C VAL A 93 -24.27 0.88 10.29
N LYS A 94 -24.16 1.15 11.59
CA LYS A 94 -25.20 1.83 12.36
C LYS A 94 -24.85 3.31 12.42
N LEU A 95 -25.84 4.17 12.25
CA LEU A 95 -25.65 5.62 12.26
C LEU A 95 -25.18 6.15 13.62
N ASP A 96 -25.47 5.43 14.70
CA ASP A 96 -25.17 5.84 16.07
C ASP A 96 -23.82 5.34 16.59
N GLU A 97 -23.09 4.55 15.81
CA GLU A 97 -21.81 3.96 16.21
C GLU A 97 -20.64 4.62 15.48
N LYS A 98 -19.55 4.90 16.21
CA LYS A 98 -18.31 5.38 15.59
C LYS A 98 -17.63 4.25 14.85
N ILE A 99 -17.12 4.55 13.67
CA ILE A 99 -16.44 3.62 12.80
C ILE A 99 -15.03 4.10 12.51
N LYS A 100 -14.12 3.16 12.28
CA LYS A 100 -12.76 3.44 11.82
C LYS A 100 -12.68 3.11 10.34
N THR A 101 -12.23 4.07 9.55
CA THR A 101 -12.04 3.88 8.11
C THR A 101 -10.87 4.70 7.60
N LYS A 102 -10.36 4.34 6.42
CA LYS A 102 -9.31 5.07 5.73
C LYS A 102 -9.94 6.06 4.77
N VAL A 103 -9.53 7.32 4.84
CA VAL A 103 -9.94 8.38 3.92
C VAL A 103 -8.74 8.87 3.14
N SER A 104 -8.91 9.04 1.83
CA SER A 104 -7.86 9.52 0.95
C SER A 104 -7.59 11.01 1.12
N LEU A 105 -6.31 11.36 1.00
CA LEU A 105 -5.78 12.71 1.12
C LEU A 105 -5.67 13.35 -0.27
N GLU A 106 -6.38 14.47 -0.47
CA GLU A 106 -6.34 15.24 -1.71
C GLU A 106 -5.47 16.48 -1.51
N PHE A 107 -4.31 16.50 -2.16
CA PHE A 107 -3.37 17.62 -2.06
C PHE A 107 -3.82 18.73 -3.01
N SER A 108 -4.21 19.87 -2.45
CA SER A 108 -4.75 21.02 -3.17
C SER A 108 -3.90 22.28 -2.96
N GLY A 109 -3.90 23.16 -3.96
CA GLY A 109 -3.14 24.41 -3.97
C GLY A 109 -1.80 24.33 -4.71
N GLU A 110 -1.18 25.49 -4.90
CA GLU A 110 0.15 25.62 -5.51
C GLU A 110 1.19 25.98 -4.43
N SER A 111 2.21 25.15 -4.24
CA SER A 111 3.31 25.44 -3.33
C SER A 111 4.41 26.28 -4.03
N PRO A 112 4.90 27.37 -3.42
CA PRO A 112 6.11 28.06 -3.88
C PRO A 112 7.33 27.14 -4.05
N ALA A 113 7.49 26.13 -3.19
CA ALA A 113 8.58 25.16 -3.27
C ALA A 113 8.47 24.27 -4.53
N ILE A 114 7.25 23.93 -4.95
CA ILE A 114 7.02 23.20 -6.22
C ILE A 114 7.31 24.12 -7.42
N LYS A 115 6.91 25.40 -7.36
CA LYS A 115 7.25 26.39 -8.40
C LYS A 115 8.77 26.62 -8.52
N ALA A 116 9.50 26.50 -7.43
CA ALA A 116 10.96 26.58 -7.40
C ALA A 116 11.67 25.32 -7.93
N GLY A 117 10.93 24.31 -8.40
CA GLY A 117 11.49 23.07 -8.96
C GLY A 117 11.47 21.87 -8.01
N GLY A 118 10.82 21.97 -6.85
CA GLY A 118 10.64 20.85 -5.92
C GLY A 118 9.59 19.84 -6.39
N VAL A 119 9.77 18.58 -5.98
CA VAL A 119 8.83 17.48 -6.23
C VAL A 119 8.12 17.13 -4.92
N LEU A 120 6.79 17.08 -4.93
CA LEU A 120 6.00 16.62 -3.79
C LEU A 120 6.05 15.09 -3.69
N VAL A 121 6.68 14.59 -2.63
CA VAL A 121 6.65 13.17 -2.26
C VAL A 121 5.54 12.98 -1.23
N LYS A 122 4.49 12.26 -1.63
CA LYS A 122 3.39 11.87 -0.75
C LYS A 122 3.85 10.69 0.10
N SER A 123 4.01 10.89 1.41
CA SER A 123 4.37 9.82 2.33
C SER A 123 3.16 8.96 2.68
N MET A 124 1.98 9.58 2.71
CA MET A 124 0.71 8.90 2.94
C MET A 124 -0.31 9.30 1.87
N GLN A 125 -1.03 8.32 1.35
CA GLN A 125 -2.16 8.54 0.44
C GLN A 125 -3.49 8.54 1.18
N ASP A 126 -3.60 7.71 2.22
CA ASP A 126 -4.80 7.57 3.04
C ASP A 126 -4.46 7.72 4.52
N ILE A 127 -5.43 8.22 5.30
CA ILE A 127 -5.32 8.37 6.74
C ILE A 127 -6.47 7.67 7.44
N GLU A 128 -6.17 6.97 8.53
CA GLU A 128 -7.19 6.31 9.34
C GLU A 128 -7.86 7.32 10.28
N ILE A 129 -9.18 7.41 10.18
CA ILE A 129 -10.02 8.30 11.00
C ILE A 129 -11.13 7.51 11.68
N GLU A 130 -11.58 8.05 12.81
CA GLU A 130 -12.71 7.58 13.60
C GLU A 130 -13.79 8.67 13.63
N ALA A 131 -14.95 8.38 13.03
CA ALA A 131 -16.06 9.32 12.95
C ALA A 131 -17.41 8.58 12.96
N LEU A 132 -18.50 9.33 13.10
CA LEU A 132 -19.83 8.80 12.80
C LEU A 132 -19.99 8.67 11.28
N PRO A 133 -20.72 7.65 10.77
CA PRO A 133 -20.92 7.49 9.34
C PRO A 133 -21.49 8.73 8.64
N ALA A 134 -22.31 9.52 9.35
CA ALA A 134 -22.94 10.73 8.82
C ALA A 134 -21.98 11.92 8.69
N ASP A 135 -20.89 11.95 9.46
CA ASP A 135 -19.91 13.04 9.47
C ASP A 135 -18.62 12.63 8.72
N LEU A 136 -18.63 11.50 8.02
CA LEU A 136 -17.46 10.96 7.35
C LEU A 136 -17.16 11.76 6.06
N PRO A 137 -16.00 12.43 5.96
CA PRO A 137 -15.63 13.14 4.74
C PRO A 137 -15.20 12.16 3.66
N SER A 138 -15.59 12.43 2.42
CA SER A 138 -15.17 11.63 1.26
C SER A 138 -13.68 11.74 0.99
N LYS A 139 -13.10 12.91 1.24
CA LYS A 139 -11.69 13.25 1.06
C LYS A 139 -11.27 14.29 2.09
N ILE A 140 -10.00 14.28 2.46
CA ILE A 140 -9.41 15.33 3.30
C ILE A 140 -8.49 16.17 2.44
N GLU A 141 -8.83 17.45 2.29
CA GLU A 141 -8.01 18.40 1.54
C GLU A 141 -6.77 18.80 2.34
N VAL A 142 -5.61 18.72 1.68
CA VAL A 142 -4.31 19.08 2.23
C VAL A 142 -3.77 20.28 1.45
N LEU A 143 -3.81 21.45 2.08
CA LEU A 143 -3.32 22.69 1.47
C LEU A 143 -1.78 22.71 1.45
N ILE A 144 -1.21 22.58 0.25
CA ILE A 144 0.26 22.61 0.07
C ILE A 144 0.84 24.02 -0.02
N THR A 145 -0.01 25.05 -0.03
CA THR A 145 0.40 26.47 -0.06
C THR A 145 1.27 26.87 1.13
N SER A 146 1.17 26.16 2.26
CA SER A 146 1.97 26.38 3.46
C SER A 146 3.45 26.00 3.30
N ILE A 147 3.79 25.17 2.30
CA ILE A 147 5.16 24.75 2.02
C ILE A 147 5.85 25.83 1.19
N LYS A 148 6.78 26.58 1.80
CA LYS A 148 7.49 27.68 1.14
C LYS A 148 8.87 27.27 0.63
N GLU A 149 9.53 26.36 1.33
CA GLU A 149 10.90 25.93 1.06
C GLU A 149 10.96 24.44 0.72
N ILE A 150 11.97 24.07 -0.07
CA ILE A 150 12.22 22.67 -0.38
C ILE A 150 12.86 21.99 0.84
N GLY A 151 12.38 20.79 1.17
CA GLY A 151 12.69 20.04 2.39
C GLY A 151 11.62 20.16 3.47
N GLN A 152 10.66 21.06 3.33
CA GLN A 152 9.59 21.24 4.30
C GLN A 152 8.54 20.11 4.20
N SER A 153 8.11 19.60 5.35
CA SER A 153 7.13 18.52 5.48
C SER A 153 5.81 19.04 6.05
N ILE A 154 4.70 18.45 5.60
CA ILE A 154 3.36 18.63 6.17
C ILE A 154 3.11 17.49 7.15
N TYR A 155 2.61 17.84 8.32
CA TYR A 155 2.27 16.88 9.37
C TYR A 155 0.77 16.66 9.47
N VAL A 156 0.36 15.56 10.10
CA VAL A 156 -1.05 15.25 10.36
C VAL A 156 -1.76 16.36 11.14
N ARG A 157 -1.06 17.04 12.05
CA ARG A 157 -1.61 18.19 12.80
C ARG A 157 -2.02 19.39 11.94
N ASP A 158 -1.44 19.52 10.74
CA ASP A 158 -1.69 20.64 9.84
C ASP A 158 -2.91 20.38 8.92
N LEU A 159 -3.52 19.19 9.04
CA LEU A 159 -4.71 18.80 8.27
C LEU A 159 -5.95 19.54 8.77
N GLN A 160 -6.69 20.12 7.83
CA GLN A 160 -7.98 20.75 8.10
C GLN A 160 -9.07 19.69 8.19
N VAL A 161 -9.24 19.10 9.37
CA VAL A 161 -10.32 18.15 9.65
C VAL A 161 -11.44 18.79 10.47
N SER A 162 -12.68 18.38 10.19
CA SER A 162 -13.85 18.79 10.97
C SER A 162 -13.71 18.31 12.43
N PRO A 163 -14.20 19.09 13.43
CA PRO A 163 -14.06 18.73 14.85
C PRO A 163 -14.80 17.45 15.25
N ARG A 164 -15.68 16.93 14.37
CA ARG A 164 -16.42 15.67 14.58
C ARG A 164 -15.64 14.44 14.15
N VAL A 165 -14.51 14.62 13.46
CA VAL A 165 -13.65 13.55 12.95
C VAL A 165 -12.42 13.45 13.84
N ARG A 166 -12.15 12.26 14.39
CA ARG A 166 -10.94 12.00 15.16
C ARG A 166 -9.93 11.28 14.28
N ILE A 167 -8.74 11.85 14.10
CA ILE A 167 -7.66 11.16 13.41
C ILE A 167 -7.04 10.13 14.37
N VAL A 168 -6.84 8.89 13.90
CA VAL A 168 -6.23 7.81 14.69
C VAL A 168 -4.70 7.88 14.63
N ALA A 169 -4.15 8.39 13.53
CA ALA A 169 -2.71 8.59 13.33
C ALA A 169 -2.11 9.65 14.30
N LEU A 170 -0.80 9.54 14.55
CA LEU A 170 -0.09 10.46 15.42
C LEU A 170 0.02 11.86 14.78
N PRO A 171 -0.13 12.95 15.54
CA PRO A 171 -0.03 14.32 15.00
C PRO A 171 1.32 14.66 14.36
N GLU A 172 2.39 13.98 14.77
CA GLU A 172 3.77 14.17 14.29
C GLU A 172 4.09 13.35 13.03
N THR A 173 3.15 12.55 12.55
CA THR A 173 3.34 11.76 11.33
C THR A 173 3.38 12.67 10.10
N VAL A 174 4.33 12.40 9.21
CA VAL A 174 4.50 13.15 7.96
C VAL A 174 3.51 12.67 6.91
N VAL A 175 2.74 13.60 6.36
CA VAL A 175 1.76 13.37 5.29
C VAL A 175 2.42 13.49 3.91
N GLY A 176 3.31 14.47 3.74
CA GLY A 176 4.07 14.68 2.51
C GLY A 176 5.20 15.67 2.70
N THR A 177 6.23 15.55 1.87
CA THR A 177 7.43 16.38 1.91
C THR A 177 7.76 16.84 0.50
N VAL A 178 8.14 18.10 0.33
CA VAL A 178 8.68 18.58 -0.94
C VAL A 178 10.19 18.37 -0.92
N VAL A 179 10.72 17.64 -1.89
CA VAL A 179 12.17 17.37 -2.04
C VAL A 179 12.70 18.01 -3.31
N ASN A 180 14.01 18.23 -3.38
CA ASN A 180 14.64 18.70 -4.61
C ASN A 180 14.46 17.66 -5.71
N LYS A 181 14.22 18.12 -6.93
CA LYS A 181 14.27 17.26 -8.11
C LYS A 181 15.72 16.85 -8.32
N VAL A 182 16.05 15.60 -7.99
CA VAL A 182 17.33 15.01 -8.38
C VAL A 182 17.37 14.96 -9.91
N THR A 183 18.25 15.74 -10.52
CA THR A 183 18.57 15.63 -11.95
C THR A 183 19.55 14.48 -12.14
N GLU A 184 19.53 13.81 -13.30
CA GLU A 184 20.46 12.69 -13.63
C GLU A 184 21.95 13.07 -13.39
N GLU A 185 22.29 14.36 -13.47
CA GLU A 185 23.62 14.89 -13.16
C GLU A 185 24.02 14.76 -11.67
N GLU A 186 23.08 14.89 -10.74
CA GLU A 186 23.34 14.74 -9.30
C GLU A 186 23.39 13.26 -8.86
N GLU A 187 22.65 12.39 -9.55
CA GLU A 187 22.71 10.94 -9.33
C GLU A 187 24.08 10.38 -9.75
N ALA A 188 24.62 10.83 -10.89
CA ALA A 188 25.99 10.53 -11.31
C ALA A 188 27.05 11.07 -10.34
N ALA A 189 26.84 12.25 -9.76
CA ALA A 189 27.75 12.83 -8.76
C ALA A 189 27.72 12.11 -7.41
N GLN A 190 26.57 11.55 -6.99
CA GLN A 190 26.48 10.72 -5.78
C GLN A 190 27.14 9.36 -5.98
N ILE A 191 26.97 8.73 -7.13
CA ILE A 191 27.66 7.47 -7.48
C ILE A 191 29.19 7.69 -7.55
N ALA A 192 29.64 8.84 -8.07
CA ALA A 192 31.07 9.18 -8.09
C ALA A 192 31.65 9.46 -6.68
N LYS A 193 30.85 9.99 -5.75
CA LYS A 193 31.26 10.22 -4.35
C LYS A 193 31.28 8.94 -3.52
N THR A 194 30.36 8.00 -3.75
CA THR A 194 30.39 6.70 -3.06
C THR A 194 31.47 5.77 -3.61
N ALA A 195 31.80 5.85 -4.91
CA ALA A 195 32.94 5.14 -5.49
C ALA A 195 34.32 5.67 -5.07
N GLY A 196 34.40 6.86 -4.47
CA GLY A 196 35.65 7.50 -4.05
C GLY A 196 36.20 7.05 -2.68
N VAL A 197 35.42 6.30 -1.87
CA VAL A 197 35.79 5.95 -0.48
C VAL A 197 36.25 4.48 -0.33
N GLU A 198 36.08 3.62 -1.35
CA GLU A 198 36.51 2.21 -1.31
C GLU A 198 37.94 1.96 -1.86
N LYS A 199 38.89 2.88 -1.61
CA LYS A 199 40.33 2.57 -1.71
C LYS A 199 40.97 2.52 -0.32
N VAL A 200 40.56 1.53 0.47
CA VAL A 200 41.37 1.01 1.58
C VAL A 200 41.58 -0.49 1.36
N VAL A 201 42.74 -0.78 0.77
CA VAL A 201 43.58 -1.97 0.97
C VAL A 201 42.86 -3.33 0.90
N VAL A 202 42.72 -3.86 -0.32
CA VAL A 202 42.75 -5.32 -0.51
C VAL A 202 44.22 -5.73 -0.52
N GLU A 203 44.63 -6.41 0.55
CA GLU A 203 45.92 -7.10 0.62
C GLU A 203 46.11 -8.00 -0.61
N THR A 204 47.26 -7.78 -1.23
CA THR A 204 47.87 -8.49 -2.34
C THR A 204 47.70 -10.01 -2.30
N GLU A 205 47.16 -10.57 -3.40
CA GLU A 205 47.17 -12.00 -3.74
C GLU A 205 48.61 -12.59 -3.88
N GLU A 206 49.65 -11.77 -3.81
CA GLU A 206 51.05 -12.20 -3.96
C GLU A 206 51.67 -12.86 -2.71
N LYS A 207 50.97 -12.95 -1.57
CA LYS A 207 51.47 -13.66 -0.37
C LYS A 207 50.82 -15.00 -0.05
N LYS A 208 49.89 -15.48 -0.88
CA LYS A 208 49.33 -16.84 -0.76
C LYS A 208 50.11 -17.90 -1.55
N ALA A 209 50.87 -17.50 -2.57
CA ALA A 209 51.65 -18.41 -3.42
C ALA A 209 52.98 -18.88 -2.80
N GLU A 210 53.54 -18.16 -1.82
CA GLU A 210 54.86 -18.51 -1.22
C GLU A 210 54.75 -19.46 -0.01
N ARG A 211 53.53 -19.81 0.43
CA ARG A 211 53.31 -20.73 1.57
C ARG A 211 53.05 -22.19 1.17
N ASP A 212 52.62 -22.46 -0.06
CA ASP A 212 52.38 -23.83 -0.53
C ASP A 212 53.61 -24.49 -1.17
N ALA A 213 54.60 -23.73 -1.63
CA ALA A 213 55.82 -24.29 -2.25
C ALA A 213 56.91 -24.74 -1.25
N LYS A 214 56.79 -24.44 0.05
CA LYS A 214 57.84 -24.74 1.06
C LYS A 214 57.55 -25.95 1.95
N LYS A 215 56.51 -26.73 1.64
CA LYS A 215 56.16 -27.96 2.39
C LYS A 215 56.54 -29.26 1.70
N GLU A 216 57.09 -29.21 0.48
CA GLU A 216 57.29 -30.41 -0.36
C GLU A 216 58.74 -30.96 -0.42
N GLU A 217 59.77 -30.25 0.07
CA GLU A 217 61.18 -30.72 -0.05
C GLU A 217 61.89 -31.09 1.27
N GLY A 218 61.14 -31.22 2.38
CA GLY A 218 61.74 -31.30 3.72
C GLY A 218 61.58 -32.60 4.50
N LYS A 219 61.24 -33.74 3.90
CA LYS A 219 61.21 -35.05 4.61
C LYS A 219 61.24 -36.25 3.66
N VAL A 220 62.34 -36.43 2.94
CA VAL A 220 62.80 -37.76 2.53
C VAL A 220 63.82 -38.21 3.57
N GLY A 221 63.57 -39.34 4.24
CA GLY A 221 64.55 -40.00 5.09
C GLY A 221 63.92 -41.09 5.97
N ASP A 222 64.36 -42.32 5.71
CA ASP A 222 64.20 -43.55 6.51
C ASP A 222 62.88 -44.35 6.33
N GLU A 223 62.76 -45.22 5.32
CA GLU A 223 63.21 -46.63 5.20
C GLU A 223 62.36 -47.70 5.92
N LYS A 224 61.76 -48.55 5.06
CA LYS A 224 61.63 -50.02 5.12
C LYS A 224 60.60 -50.73 6.01
N LYS A 225 60.03 -51.76 5.34
CA LYS A 225 59.28 -52.96 5.79
C LYS A 225 57.85 -52.66 6.23
N GLY A 226 56.80 -53.26 5.68
CA GLY A 226 56.66 -54.56 5.01
C GLY A 226 55.46 -55.28 5.64
N ALA A 227 54.61 -55.86 4.78
CA ALA A 227 53.57 -56.86 5.08
C ALA A 227 52.21 -56.38 5.68
N GLU A 228 51.15 -56.59 4.88
CA GLU A 228 49.82 -57.07 5.32
C GLU A 228 49.95 -58.28 6.28
N PRO A 229 48.93 -58.66 7.11
CA PRO A 229 47.50 -58.59 6.79
C PRO A 229 46.54 -58.20 7.96
N GLN A 230 45.26 -58.06 7.63
CA GLN A 230 44.13 -58.16 8.58
C GLN A 230 44.18 -59.51 9.35
N PRO A 231 43.65 -59.65 10.58
CA PRO A 231 42.19 -59.90 10.73
C PRO A 231 41.52 -59.45 12.05
N ALA A 232 40.22 -59.18 11.93
CA ALA A 232 39.10 -59.67 12.76
C ALA A 232 38.94 -59.34 14.27
N LYS A 233 37.66 -59.03 14.57
CA LYS A 233 36.88 -59.26 15.81
C LYS A 233 37.11 -58.32 17.00
N LYS A 234 36.07 -57.57 17.36
CA LYS A 234 35.06 -58.08 18.30
C LYS A 234 33.71 -57.40 18.09
#